data_AF-A0A388KSE2-F1
#
_entry.id   AF-A0A388KSE2-F1
#
_cell.length_a   1.000
_cell.length_b   1.000
_cell.length_c   1.000
_cell.angle_alpha   90.00
_cell.angle_beta   90.00
_cell.angle_gamma   90.00
#
_symmetry.space_group_name_H-M   'P 1'
#
loop_
_entity.id
_entity.type
_entity.pdbx_description
1 polymer ?
#
loop_
_entity_poly.entity_id
_entity_poly.type
_entity_poly.pdbx_seq_one_letter_code
_entity_poly.pdbx_strand_id
1 'polypeptide(L)'
;MGKEEIAQIEKKKKGWRDYMIRMLQDDDLPVNSSWDVRFERVFLSELVVSTKHSSNLQKMMGLHEMLDEKCTRLFEEYAEVARKLRKMEGGDEMREIEEDLDVVGRGFQAELKGSTELFPQGFLNYIPGFLKEISRLRKKEEDRDVQVTKLTESLEGMRKEVEELKRGKEEPQKQVNTLETSLTLKSKELEDEVAEREKVEKKVEDLCYEVSVQGLDLDDEIKEREKMGQVWEKRWEEILRELEELKSSHQEEGKETAKVVE
;
A
#
# COMPACT_ATOMS: atom_id res chain seq x y z
N MET A 1 -29.17 52.54 9.48
CA MET A 1 -28.68 51.31 10.11
C MET A 1 -27.30 51.60 10.67
N GLY A 2 -27.16 51.58 11.99
CA GLY A 2 -25.90 51.91 12.66
C GLY A 2 -24.86 50.79 12.50
N LYS A 3 -23.56 51.11 12.58
CA LYS A 3 -22.48 50.10 12.56
C LYS A 3 -22.67 49.02 13.63
N GLU A 4 -23.31 49.38 14.74
CA GLU A 4 -23.63 48.51 15.86
C GLU A 4 -24.73 47.47 15.55
N GLU A 5 -25.78 47.87 14.82
CA GLU A 5 -26.83 46.94 14.36
C GLU A 5 -26.27 45.91 13.37
N ILE A 6 -25.40 46.36 12.46
CA ILE A 6 -24.76 45.48 11.48
C ILE A 6 -23.89 44.42 12.19
N ALA A 7 -23.15 44.83 13.22
CA ALA A 7 -22.32 43.93 14.02
C ALA A 7 -23.16 42.92 14.83
N GLN A 8 -24.32 43.34 15.37
CA GLN A 8 -25.23 42.42 16.06
C GLN A 8 -25.86 41.40 15.10
N ILE A 9 -26.26 41.84 13.90
CA ILE A 9 -26.79 40.95 12.85
C ILE A 9 -25.72 39.94 12.43
N GLU A 10 -24.46 40.35 12.25
CA GLU A 10 -23.38 39.41 11.93
C GLU A 10 -23.10 38.41 13.05
N LYS A 11 -23.16 38.84 14.32
CA LYS A 11 -22.99 37.97 15.48
C LYS A 11 -24.11 36.92 15.57
N LYS A 12 -25.37 37.32 15.36
CA LYS A 12 -26.51 36.38 15.26
C LYS A 12 -26.35 35.42 14.09
N LYS A 13 -25.99 35.92 12.90
CA LYS A 13 -25.70 35.10 11.71
C LYS A 13 -24.59 34.08 11.96
N LYS A 14 -23.55 34.47 12.71
CA LYS A 14 -22.47 33.57 13.08
C LYS A 14 -22.97 32.49 14.06
N GLY A 15 -23.71 32.87 15.10
CA GLY A 15 -24.29 31.92 16.06
C GLY A 15 -25.21 30.89 15.41
N TRP A 16 -26.06 31.30 14.47
CA TRP A 16 -26.90 30.38 13.69
C TRP A 16 -26.09 29.47 12.77
N ARG A 17 -25.07 29.98 12.09
CA ARG A 17 -24.17 29.13 11.28
C ARG A 17 -23.46 28.10 12.15
N ASP A 18 -22.95 28.50 13.31
CA ASP A 18 -22.26 27.60 14.24
C ASP A 18 -23.21 26.57 14.86
N TYR A 19 -24.47 26.94 15.11
CA TYR A 19 -25.53 26.01 15.52
C TYR A 19 -25.87 24.98 14.44
N MET A 20 -26.05 25.44 13.19
CA MET A 20 -26.32 24.56 12.05
C MET A 20 -25.14 23.63 11.74
N ILE A 21 -23.90 24.13 11.80
CA ILE A 21 -22.70 23.31 11.63
C ILE A 21 -22.61 22.24 12.72
N ARG A 22 -22.91 22.58 13.97
CA ARG A 22 -22.94 21.60 15.07
C ARG A 22 -24.01 20.54 14.89
N MET A 23 -25.23 20.93 14.51
CA MET A 23 -26.31 19.99 14.14
C MET A 23 -25.93 19.08 12.97
N LEU A 24 -25.05 19.53 12.07
CA LEU A 24 -24.53 18.74 10.95
C LEU A 24 -23.33 17.86 11.33
N GLN A 25 -22.60 18.20 12.39
CA GLN A 25 -21.39 17.52 12.87
C GLN A 25 -21.68 16.46 13.95
N ASP A 26 -22.71 16.63 14.78
CA ASP A 26 -22.94 15.81 15.98
C ASP A 26 -23.67 14.47 15.73
N ASP A 27 -23.82 13.99 14.49
CA ASP A 27 -24.37 12.66 14.24
C ASP A 27 -23.66 11.90 13.11
N ASP A 28 -22.85 10.91 13.49
CA ASP A 28 -22.54 9.72 12.68
C ASP A 28 -23.83 8.90 12.51
N LEU A 29 -24.75 9.39 11.69
CA LEU A 29 -25.96 8.64 11.36
C LEU A 29 -25.55 7.34 10.66
N PRO A 30 -25.97 6.17 11.16
CA PRO A 30 -25.70 4.92 10.49
C PRO A 30 -26.25 4.98 9.06
N VAL A 31 -25.58 4.28 8.13
CA VAL A 31 -25.92 4.12 6.70
C VAL A 31 -27.34 3.56 6.47
N ASN A 32 -28.13 3.33 7.52
CA ASN A 32 -29.52 2.86 7.52
C ASN A 32 -30.56 3.90 8.01
N SER A 33 -30.19 5.17 8.20
CA SER A 33 -31.14 6.22 8.60
C SER A 33 -32.23 6.44 7.55
N SER A 34 -33.45 6.82 7.97
CA SER A 34 -34.58 7.02 7.06
C SER A 34 -34.31 8.15 6.06
N TRP A 35 -35.00 8.07 4.92
CA TRP A 35 -34.79 8.98 3.79
C TRP A 35 -35.04 10.44 4.19
N ASP A 36 -35.99 10.70 5.07
CA ASP A 36 -36.37 12.04 5.53
C ASP A 36 -35.22 12.74 6.27
N VAL A 37 -34.50 12.01 7.12
CA VAL A 37 -33.38 12.53 7.91
C VAL A 37 -32.14 12.78 7.05
N ARG A 38 -31.87 11.90 6.08
CA ARG A 38 -30.78 12.12 5.11
C ARG A 38 -31.09 13.28 4.19
N PHE A 39 -32.34 13.38 3.76
CA PHE A 39 -32.82 14.44 2.91
C PHE A 39 -32.73 15.80 3.60
N GLU A 40 -33.16 15.93 4.85
CA GLU A 40 -32.96 17.15 5.65
C GLU A 40 -31.48 17.51 5.78
N ARG A 41 -30.58 16.53 5.96
CA ARG A 41 -29.13 16.79 6.03
C ARG A 41 -28.54 17.24 4.69
N VAL A 42 -28.84 16.57 3.59
CA VAL A 42 -28.37 16.95 2.23
C VAL A 42 -28.91 18.33 1.88
N PHE A 43 -30.17 18.55 2.17
CA PHE A 43 -30.86 19.81 1.98
C PHE A 43 -30.20 20.95 2.77
N LEU A 44 -29.95 20.77 4.07
CA LEU A 44 -29.27 21.76 4.91
C LEU A 44 -27.80 21.96 4.51
N SER A 45 -27.08 20.90 4.17
CA SER A 45 -25.68 20.96 3.76
C SER A 45 -25.51 21.70 2.43
N GLU A 46 -26.37 21.40 1.45
CA GLU A 46 -26.32 22.04 0.14
C GLU A 46 -26.82 23.50 0.21
N LEU A 47 -27.75 23.82 1.12
CA LEU A 47 -28.12 25.21 1.40
C LEU A 47 -27.04 26.03 2.10
N VAL A 48 -26.28 25.41 3.02
CA VAL A 48 -25.16 26.06 3.71
C VAL A 48 -23.97 26.28 2.77
N VAL A 49 -23.70 25.33 1.86
CA VAL A 49 -22.54 25.37 0.94
C VAL A 49 -22.84 26.18 -0.34
N SER A 50 -24.09 26.21 -0.82
CA SER A 50 -24.47 26.97 -2.01
C SER A 50 -24.59 28.47 -1.71
N THR A 51 -23.64 29.27 -2.21
CA THR A 51 -23.70 30.75 -2.15
C THR A 51 -24.98 31.32 -2.75
N LYS A 52 -25.55 30.64 -3.76
CA LYS A 52 -26.84 30.97 -4.39
C LYS A 52 -28.04 30.71 -3.47
N HIS A 53 -27.95 29.79 -2.52
CA HIS A 53 -29.02 29.49 -1.56
C HIS A 53 -28.86 30.23 -0.24
N SER A 54 -27.67 30.79 0.04
CA SER A 54 -27.45 31.65 1.21
C SER A 54 -28.36 32.90 1.21
N SER A 55 -28.68 33.46 0.04
CA SER A 55 -29.59 34.61 -0.08
C SER A 55 -31.05 34.23 0.24
N ASN A 56 -31.46 33.00 -0.08
CA ASN A 56 -32.78 32.49 0.25
C ASN A 56 -32.88 32.11 1.73
N LEU A 57 -31.82 31.54 2.32
CA LEU A 57 -31.71 31.36 3.78
C LEU A 57 -31.76 32.69 4.51
N GLN A 58 -31.05 33.71 4.01
CA GLN A 58 -31.10 35.05 4.60
C GLN A 58 -32.52 35.64 4.58
N LYS A 59 -33.29 35.41 3.51
CA LYS A 59 -34.70 35.82 3.44
C LYS A 59 -35.56 35.04 4.45
N MET A 60 -35.35 33.73 4.56
CA MET A 60 -36.08 32.88 5.51
C MET A 60 -35.75 33.22 6.97
N MET A 61 -34.47 33.47 7.27
CA MET A 61 -34.02 33.96 8.57
C MET A 61 -34.62 35.33 8.88
N GLY A 62 -34.62 36.27 7.91
CA GLY A 62 -35.27 37.57 8.09
C GLY A 62 -36.77 37.46 8.33
N LEU A 63 -37.45 36.48 7.71
CA LEU A 63 -38.85 36.18 8.00
C LEU A 63 -39.05 35.60 9.41
N HIS A 64 -38.19 34.68 9.84
CA HIS A 64 -38.23 34.15 11.21
C HIS A 64 -37.97 35.23 12.26
N GLU A 65 -36.98 36.10 12.05
CA GLU A 65 -36.69 37.23 12.94
C GLU A 65 -37.86 38.22 12.99
N MET A 66 -38.49 38.52 11.84
CA MET A 66 -39.69 39.37 11.79
C MET A 66 -40.87 38.76 12.57
N LEU A 67 -41.10 37.45 12.42
CA LEU A 67 -42.16 36.75 13.15
C LEU A 67 -41.89 36.73 14.65
N ASP A 68 -40.66 36.47 15.05
CA ASP A 68 -40.23 36.44 16.45
C ASP A 68 -40.39 37.82 17.12
N GLU A 69 -40.00 38.91 16.43
CA GLU A 69 -40.17 40.28 16.91
C GLU A 69 -41.66 40.64 17.07
N LYS A 70 -42.49 40.29 16.08
CA LYS A 70 -43.94 40.55 16.12
C LYS A 70 -44.63 39.75 17.24
N CYS A 71 -44.27 38.48 17.41
CA CYS A 71 -44.79 37.66 18.50
C CYS A 71 -44.36 38.20 19.88
N THR A 72 -43.10 38.62 20.02
CA THR A 72 -42.59 39.20 21.26
C THR A 72 -43.35 40.48 21.63
N ARG A 73 -43.52 41.40 20.67
CA ARG A 73 -44.28 42.64 20.88
C ARG A 73 -45.71 42.37 21.32
N LEU A 74 -46.36 41.38 20.71
CA LEU A 74 -47.72 40.98 21.11
C LEU A 74 -47.78 40.45 22.54
N PHE A 75 -46.80 39.66 22.96
CA PHE A 75 -46.75 39.17 24.34
C PHE A 75 -46.50 40.30 25.34
N GLU A 76 -45.72 41.32 24.97
CA GLU A 76 -45.49 42.51 25.80
C GLU A 76 -46.75 43.37 25.94
N GLU A 77 -47.47 43.63 24.83
CA GLU A 77 -48.75 44.36 24.83
C GLU A 77 -49.81 43.62 25.65
N TYR A 78 -49.91 42.30 25.50
CA TYR A 78 -50.81 41.48 26.31
C TYR A 78 -50.45 41.51 27.80
N ALA A 79 -49.15 41.43 28.13
CA ALA A 79 -48.67 41.52 29.51
C ALA A 79 -48.91 42.92 30.11
N GLU A 80 -48.93 43.98 29.31
CA GLU A 80 -49.29 45.33 29.73
C GLU A 80 -50.77 45.43 30.11
N VAL A 81 -51.65 44.91 29.24
CA VAL A 81 -53.08 44.83 29.52
C VAL A 81 -53.35 44.01 30.78
N ALA A 82 -52.71 42.85 30.93
CA ALA A 82 -52.82 42.01 32.13
C ALA A 82 -52.34 42.73 33.40
N ARG A 83 -51.29 43.56 33.31
CA ARG A 83 -50.80 44.40 34.41
C ARG A 83 -51.79 45.51 34.76
N LYS A 84 -52.41 46.16 33.78
CA LYS A 84 -53.47 47.17 33.99
C LYS A 84 -54.68 46.53 34.68
N LEU A 85 -55.12 45.37 34.21
CA LEU A 85 -56.25 44.62 34.74
C LEU A 85 -56.06 44.16 36.20
N ARG A 86 -54.82 43.82 36.58
CA ARG A 86 -54.46 43.47 37.97
C ARG A 86 -54.48 44.69 38.92
N LYS A 87 -54.28 45.91 38.42
CA LYS A 87 -54.17 47.14 39.24
C LYS A 87 -55.51 47.83 39.48
N MET A 88 -56.60 47.27 38.97
CA MET A 88 -57.89 47.92 38.90
C MET A 88 -58.77 47.55 40.11
N GLU A 89 -59.31 48.56 40.80
CA GLU A 89 -60.12 48.41 42.01
C GLU A 89 -61.40 49.27 41.90
N GLY A 90 -62.17 49.09 40.82
CA GLY A 90 -63.44 49.82 40.60
C GLY A 90 -64.03 49.62 39.20
N GLY A 91 -65.36 49.53 39.11
CA GLY A 91 -66.08 49.10 37.89
C GLY A 91 -66.12 50.06 36.71
N ASP A 92 -65.72 51.34 36.86
CA ASP A 92 -65.71 52.33 35.76
C ASP A 92 -64.45 52.21 34.88
N GLU A 93 -63.33 51.73 35.41
CA GLU A 93 -62.06 51.55 34.68
C GLU A 93 -62.07 50.30 33.77
N MET A 94 -63.09 49.44 33.91
CA MET A 94 -63.22 48.20 33.13
C MET A 94 -63.56 48.47 31.65
N ARG A 95 -64.28 49.57 31.37
CA ARG A 95 -64.67 49.96 30.00
C ARG A 95 -63.48 50.49 29.19
N GLU A 96 -62.52 51.14 29.85
CA GLU A 96 -61.28 51.62 29.23
C GLU A 96 -60.34 50.46 28.84
N ILE A 97 -60.26 49.40 29.65
CA ILE A 97 -59.50 48.19 29.25
C ILE A 97 -60.17 47.46 28.08
N GLU A 98 -61.50 47.41 28.05
CA GLU A 98 -62.24 46.76 26.96
C GLU A 98 -61.95 47.48 25.64
N GLU A 99 -61.93 48.81 25.64
CA GLU A 99 -61.54 49.63 24.48
C GLU A 99 -60.05 49.45 24.10
N ASP A 100 -59.13 49.43 25.07
CA ASP A 100 -57.70 49.16 24.84
C ASP A 100 -57.47 47.75 24.22
N LEU A 101 -58.15 46.73 24.73
CA LEU A 101 -58.10 45.35 24.21
C LEU A 101 -58.64 45.26 22.80
N ASP A 102 -59.71 45.97 22.50
CA ASP A 102 -60.36 46.01 21.20
C ASP A 102 -59.51 46.77 20.17
N VAL A 103 -58.80 47.83 20.58
CA VAL A 103 -57.80 48.51 19.75
C VAL A 103 -56.59 47.61 19.47
N VAL A 104 -56.02 46.96 20.49
CA VAL A 104 -54.91 46.00 20.34
C VAL A 104 -55.34 44.83 19.45
N GLY A 105 -56.55 44.28 19.67
CA GLY A 105 -57.11 43.19 18.89
C GLY A 105 -57.29 43.55 17.41
N ARG A 106 -57.81 44.76 17.12
CA ARG A 106 -57.95 45.25 15.73
C ARG A 106 -56.61 45.54 15.07
N GLY A 107 -55.67 46.16 15.78
CA GLY A 107 -54.31 46.42 15.29
C GLY A 107 -53.61 45.12 14.91
N PHE A 108 -53.67 44.13 15.80
CA PHE A 108 -53.13 42.81 15.57
C PHE A 108 -53.80 42.08 14.40
N GLN A 109 -55.13 42.15 14.30
CA GLN A 109 -55.86 41.54 13.19
C GLN A 109 -55.49 42.16 11.83
N ALA A 110 -55.31 43.48 11.77
CA ALA A 110 -54.89 44.17 10.54
C ALA A 110 -53.45 43.82 10.15
N GLU A 111 -52.55 43.73 11.13
CA GLU A 111 -51.15 43.37 10.90
C GLU A 111 -51.00 41.89 10.51
N LEU A 112 -51.76 40.99 11.14
CA LEU A 112 -51.87 39.60 10.73
C LEU A 112 -52.37 39.51 9.30
N LYS A 113 -53.46 40.20 8.95
CA LYS A 113 -54.02 40.17 7.59
C LYS A 113 -53.00 40.61 6.53
N GLY A 114 -52.29 41.71 6.76
CA GLY A 114 -51.23 42.17 5.87
C GLY A 114 -50.06 41.19 5.76
N SER A 115 -49.67 40.54 6.87
CA SER A 115 -48.63 39.50 6.85
C SER A 115 -49.10 38.21 6.15
N THR A 116 -50.37 37.84 6.29
CA THR A 116 -50.98 36.65 5.67
C THR A 116 -51.18 36.83 4.17
N GLU A 117 -51.18 38.06 3.65
CA GLU A 117 -51.22 38.33 2.21
C GLU A 117 -49.80 38.31 1.59
N LEU A 118 -48.81 38.87 2.28
CA LEU A 118 -47.41 38.91 1.79
C LEU A 118 -46.67 37.58 1.94
N PHE A 119 -46.98 36.81 2.99
CA PHE A 119 -46.27 35.59 3.35
C PHE A 119 -46.51 34.43 2.36
N PRO A 120 -47.75 34.10 1.95
CA PRO A 120 -47.99 33.03 0.99
C PRO A 120 -47.52 33.42 -0.40
N GLN A 121 -47.70 34.68 -0.83
CA GLN A 121 -47.40 35.05 -2.21
C GLN A 121 -45.90 35.05 -2.50
N GLY A 122 -45.06 35.47 -1.54
CA GLY A 122 -43.60 35.34 -1.66
C GLY A 122 -43.15 33.89 -1.54
N PHE A 123 -43.55 33.21 -0.46
CA PHE A 123 -43.06 31.87 -0.11
C PHE A 123 -43.55 30.78 -1.07
N LEU A 124 -44.84 30.78 -1.44
CA LEU A 124 -45.42 29.77 -2.35
C LEU A 124 -44.81 29.82 -3.74
N ASN A 125 -44.34 30.99 -4.20
CA ASN A 125 -43.64 31.13 -5.48
C ASN A 125 -42.25 30.44 -5.49
N TYR A 126 -41.64 30.19 -4.33
CA TYR A 126 -40.35 29.50 -4.22
C TYR A 126 -40.48 27.97 -4.16
N ILE A 127 -41.61 27.46 -3.67
CA ILE A 127 -41.87 26.03 -3.49
C ILE A 127 -41.66 25.22 -4.78
N PRO A 128 -42.15 25.64 -5.97
CA PRO A 128 -41.93 24.88 -7.20
C PRO A 128 -40.45 24.76 -7.59
N GLY A 129 -39.69 25.85 -7.48
CA GLY A 129 -38.25 25.84 -7.80
C GLY A 129 -37.45 24.96 -6.86
N PHE A 130 -37.85 24.96 -5.60
CA PHE A 130 -37.30 24.13 -4.54
C PHE A 130 -37.54 22.63 -4.76
N LEU A 131 -38.78 22.23 -5.01
CA LEU A 131 -39.14 20.84 -5.30
C LEU A 131 -38.45 20.30 -6.56
N LYS A 132 -38.25 21.17 -7.56
CA LYS A 132 -37.49 20.83 -8.76
C LYS A 132 -36.02 20.55 -8.45
N GLU A 133 -35.41 21.36 -7.59
CA GLU A 133 -34.02 21.16 -7.16
C GLU A 133 -33.84 19.86 -6.37
N ILE A 134 -34.76 19.59 -5.44
CA ILE A 134 -34.82 18.33 -4.67
C ILE A 134 -34.89 17.13 -5.60
N SER A 135 -35.76 17.19 -6.59
CA SER A 135 -35.92 16.12 -7.57
C SER A 135 -34.64 15.91 -8.40
N ARG A 136 -33.93 16.99 -8.74
CA ARG A 136 -32.62 16.95 -9.43
C ARG A 136 -31.54 16.29 -8.55
N LEU A 137 -31.50 16.62 -7.26
CA LEU A 137 -30.54 16.06 -6.31
C LEU A 137 -30.81 14.58 -6.05
N ARG A 138 -32.07 14.19 -5.87
CA ARG A 138 -32.47 12.79 -5.74
C ARG A 138 -31.95 11.95 -6.90
N LYS A 139 -32.17 12.41 -8.13
CA LYS A 139 -31.70 11.69 -9.32
C LYS A 139 -30.18 11.52 -9.34
N LYS A 140 -29.43 12.56 -8.94
CA LYS A 140 -27.96 12.47 -8.84
C LYS A 140 -27.49 11.51 -7.75
N GLU A 141 -28.22 11.43 -6.63
CA GLU A 141 -27.93 10.49 -5.55
C GLU A 141 -28.18 9.05 -6.00
N GLU A 142 -29.29 8.79 -6.69
CA GLU A 142 -29.56 7.48 -7.32
C GLU A 142 -28.45 7.10 -8.32
N ASP A 143 -28.03 8.01 -9.20
CA ASP A 143 -26.94 7.78 -10.15
C ASP A 143 -25.59 7.48 -9.46
N ARG A 144 -25.34 8.11 -8.30
CA ARG A 144 -24.14 7.87 -7.49
C ARG A 144 -24.20 6.50 -6.81
N ASP A 145 -25.36 6.11 -6.29
CA ASP A 145 -25.54 4.81 -5.63
C ASP A 145 -25.32 3.65 -6.60
N VAL A 146 -25.76 3.79 -7.85
CA VAL A 146 -25.45 2.83 -8.93
C VAL A 146 -23.94 2.73 -9.17
N GLN A 147 -23.23 3.85 -9.21
CA GLN A 147 -21.77 3.86 -9.37
C GLN A 147 -21.04 3.22 -8.19
N VAL A 148 -21.48 3.50 -6.96
CA VAL A 148 -20.92 2.91 -5.73
C VAL A 148 -21.12 1.41 -5.72
N THR A 149 -22.29 0.93 -6.16
CA THR A 149 -22.57 -0.51 -6.28
C THR A 149 -21.60 -1.18 -7.25
N LYS A 150 -21.45 -0.61 -8.45
CA LYS A 150 -20.51 -1.12 -9.47
C LYS A 150 -19.06 -1.13 -8.99
N LEU A 151 -18.63 -0.10 -8.27
CA LEU A 151 -17.28 -0.04 -7.67
C LEU A 151 -17.10 -1.11 -6.60
N THR A 152 -18.12 -1.34 -5.77
CA THR A 152 -18.10 -2.36 -4.72
C THR A 152 -17.93 -3.76 -5.31
N GLU A 153 -18.71 -4.09 -6.35
CA GLU A 153 -18.60 -5.36 -7.06
C GLU A 153 -17.21 -5.55 -7.69
N SER A 154 -16.67 -4.49 -8.31
CA SER A 154 -15.33 -4.53 -8.91
C SER A 154 -14.24 -4.76 -7.86
N LEU A 155 -14.32 -4.08 -6.70
CA LEU A 155 -13.38 -4.26 -5.59
C LEU A 155 -13.46 -5.67 -5.00
N GLU A 156 -14.64 -6.26 -4.93
CA GLU A 156 -14.81 -7.63 -4.46
C GLU A 156 -14.21 -8.65 -5.44
N GLY A 157 -14.36 -8.42 -6.75
CA GLY A 157 -13.67 -9.19 -7.80
C GLY A 157 -12.14 -9.13 -7.66
N MET A 158 -11.58 -7.93 -7.59
CA MET A 158 -10.14 -7.73 -7.40
C MET A 158 -9.61 -8.39 -6.11
N ARG A 159 -10.39 -8.34 -5.02
CA ARG A 159 -10.03 -9.00 -3.76
C ARG A 159 -9.91 -10.52 -3.94
N LYS A 160 -10.81 -11.15 -4.71
CA LYS A 160 -10.76 -12.60 -4.99
C LYS A 160 -9.52 -12.95 -5.84
N GLU A 161 -9.24 -12.18 -6.89
CA GLU A 161 -8.05 -12.38 -7.73
C GLU A 161 -6.74 -12.27 -6.92
N VAL A 162 -6.65 -11.30 -6.00
CA VAL A 162 -5.48 -11.15 -5.12
C VAL A 162 -5.27 -12.37 -4.21
N GLU A 163 -6.35 -12.93 -3.64
CA GLU A 163 -6.26 -14.13 -2.81
C GLU A 163 -5.86 -15.38 -3.61
N GLU A 164 -6.32 -15.50 -4.86
CA GLU A 164 -5.90 -16.56 -5.78
C GLU A 164 -4.42 -16.44 -6.14
N LEU A 165 -3.94 -15.23 -6.48
CA LEU A 165 -2.53 -14.97 -6.75
C LEU A 165 -1.65 -15.27 -5.53
N LYS A 166 -2.10 -14.90 -4.33
CA LYS A 166 -1.38 -15.18 -3.08
C LYS A 166 -1.20 -16.68 -2.87
N ARG A 167 -2.26 -17.46 -3.09
CA ARG A 167 -2.21 -18.93 -3.03
C ARG A 167 -1.32 -19.51 -4.13
N GLY A 168 -1.42 -18.98 -5.35
CA GLY A 168 -0.59 -19.38 -6.49
C GLY A 168 0.91 -19.13 -6.28
N LYS A 169 1.29 -18.14 -5.47
CA LYS A 169 2.69 -17.84 -5.12
C LYS A 169 3.30 -18.85 -4.14
N GLU A 170 2.51 -19.52 -3.30
CA GLU A 170 3.03 -20.41 -2.26
C GLU A 170 3.78 -21.63 -2.82
N GLU A 171 3.27 -22.21 -3.91
CA GLU A 171 3.86 -23.41 -4.53
C GLU A 171 5.22 -23.12 -5.20
N PRO A 172 5.37 -22.11 -6.08
CA PRO A 172 6.68 -21.68 -6.56
C PRO A 172 7.64 -21.32 -5.44
N GLN A 173 7.17 -20.68 -4.35
CA GLN A 173 8.03 -20.36 -3.21
C GLN A 173 8.60 -21.62 -2.53
N LYS A 174 7.79 -22.68 -2.37
CA LYS A 174 8.27 -23.96 -1.84
C LYS A 174 9.30 -24.61 -2.77
N GLN A 175 9.07 -24.53 -4.08
CA GLN A 175 10.01 -25.06 -5.09
C GLN A 175 11.34 -24.30 -5.05
N VAL A 176 11.32 -22.97 -4.98
CA VAL A 176 12.52 -22.14 -4.83
C VAL A 176 13.30 -22.52 -3.57
N ASN A 177 12.63 -22.63 -2.43
CA ASN A 177 13.29 -23.01 -1.17
C ASN A 177 13.91 -24.42 -1.27
N THR A 178 13.21 -25.36 -1.92
CA THR A 178 13.73 -26.72 -2.13
C THR A 178 14.97 -26.71 -3.02
N LEU A 179 14.94 -25.97 -4.13
CA LEU A 179 16.08 -25.83 -5.03
C LEU A 179 17.27 -25.15 -4.35
N GLU A 180 17.04 -24.15 -3.51
CA GLU A 180 18.08 -23.46 -2.74
C GLU A 180 18.79 -24.41 -1.75
N THR A 181 18.02 -25.26 -1.05
CA THR A 181 18.61 -26.28 -0.17
C THR A 181 19.41 -27.33 -0.95
N SER A 182 18.89 -27.78 -2.10
CA SER A 182 19.57 -28.74 -2.98
C SER A 182 20.87 -28.16 -3.55
N LEU A 183 20.84 -26.90 -3.99
CA LEU A 183 22.02 -26.18 -4.48
C LEU A 183 23.08 -26.07 -3.40
N THR A 184 22.69 -25.70 -2.17
CA THR A 184 23.61 -25.60 -1.03
C THR A 184 24.28 -26.93 -0.71
N LEU A 185 23.53 -28.04 -0.78
CA LEU A 185 24.09 -29.38 -0.61
C LEU A 185 25.10 -29.72 -1.72
N LYS A 186 24.73 -29.47 -2.98
CA LYS A 186 25.61 -29.73 -4.12
C LYS A 186 26.88 -28.89 -4.12
N SER A 187 26.80 -27.64 -3.65
CA SER A 187 27.98 -26.79 -3.47
C SER A 187 28.95 -27.38 -2.45
N LYS A 188 28.45 -27.92 -1.32
CA LYS A 188 29.31 -28.58 -0.33
C LYS A 188 29.93 -29.88 -0.86
N GLU A 189 29.14 -30.72 -1.53
CA GLU A 189 29.67 -31.94 -2.15
C GLU A 189 30.79 -31.63 -3.15
N LEU A 190 30.65 -30.55 -3.94
CA LEU A 190 31.68 -30.11 -4.87
C LEU A 190 32.92 -29.58 -4.15
N GLU A 191 32.77 -28.82 -3.07
CA GLU A 191 33.90 -28.37 -2.24
C GLU A 191 34.70 -29.55 -1.68
N ASP A 192 34.02 -30.58 -1.18
CA ASP A 192 34.64 -31.81 -0.69
C ASP A 192 35.37 -32.57 -1.81
N GLU A 193 34.75 -32.71 -2.98
CA GLU A 193 35.37 -33.37 -4.14
C GLU A 193 36.62 -32.62 -4.65
N VAL A 194 36.58 -31.29 -4.67
CA VAL A 194 37.74 -30.45 -5.02
C VAL A 194 38.87 -30.69 -4.01
N ALA A 195 38.57 -30.71 -2.72
CA ALA A 195 39.57 -30.96 -1.68
C ALA A 195 40.20 -32.37 -1.79
N GLU A 196 39.42 -33.40 -2.12
CA GLU A 196 39.94 -34.75 -2.37
C GLU A 196 40.79 -34.81 -3.65
N ARG A 197 40.37 -34.12 -4.72
CA ARG A 197 41.14 -34.04 -5.97
C ARG A 197 42.50 -33.38 -5.76
N GLU A 198 42.56 -32.29 -4.99
CA GLU A 198 43.84 -31.64 -4.65
C GLU A 198 44.79 -32.57 -3.86
N LYS A 199 44.25 -33.41 -2.98
CA LYS A 199 45.07 -34.41 -2.26
C LYS A 199 45.62 -35.48 -3.20
N VAL A 200 44.82 -35.94 -4.15
CA VAL A 200 45.26 -36.92 -5.16
C VAL A 200 46.30 -36.32 -6.09
N GLU A 201 46.10 -35.07 -6.53
CA GLU A 201 47.04 -34.35 -7.39
C GLU A 201 48.43 -34.26 -6.75
N LYS A 202 48.52 -33.86 -5.47
CA LYS A 202 49.79 -33.86 -4.72
C LYS A 202 50.46 -35.22 -4.66
N LYS A 203 49.70 -36.30 -4.41
CA LYS A 203 50.25 -37.66 -4.39
C LYS A 203 50.80 -38.07 -5.76
N VAL A 204 50.15 -37.65 -6.84
CA VAL A 204 50.62 -37.91 -8.21
C VAL A 204 51.89 -37.13 -8.50
N GLU A 205 51.99 -35.87 -8.07
CA GLU A 205 53.22 -35.07 -8.18
C GLU A 205 54.39 -35.73 -7.43
N ASP A 206 54.17 -36.18 -6.19
CA ASP A 206 55.17 -36.88 -5.38
C ASP A 206 55.64 -38.18 -6.07
N LEU A 207 54.72 -38.99 -6.59
CA LEU A 207 55.05 -40.22 -7.32
C LEU A 207 55.79 -39.93 -8.63
N CYS A 208 55.41 -38.90 -9.38
CA CYS A 208 56.12 -38.50 -10.59
C CYS A 208 57.56 -38.10 -10.29
N TYR A 209 57.80 -37.41 -9.17
CA TYR A 209 59.14 -37.08 -8.71
C TYR A 209 59.94 -38.34 -8.38
N GLU A 210 59.37 -39.27 -7.61
CA GLU A 210 60.03 -40.53 -7.23
C GLU A 210 60.38 -41.39 -8.45
N VAL A 211 59.45 -41.56 -9.39
CA VAL A 211 59.69 -42.29 -10.65
C VAL A 211 60.79 -41.63 -11.48
N SER A 212 60.85 -40.29 -11.49
CA SER A 212 61.91 -39.56 -12.20
C SER A 212 63.29 -39.82 -11.59
N VAL A 213 63.38 -39.85 -10.26
CA VAL A 213 64.62 -40.17 -9.53
C VAL A 213 65.04 -41.62 -9.81
N GLN A 214 64.11 -42.57 -9.68
CA GLN A 214 64.38 -43.99 -9.97
C GLN A 214 64.82 -44.21 -11.42
N GLY A 215 64.25 -43.46 -12.37
CA GLY A 215 64.66 -43.50 -13.78
C GLY A 215 66.12 -43.08 -13.98
N LEU A 216 66.56 -42.02 -13.30
CA LEU A 216 67.97 -41.57 -13.35
C LEU A 216 68.92 -42.60 -12.74
N ASP A 217 68.55 -43.18 -11.59
CA ASP A 217 69.35 -44.21 -10.93
C ASP A 217 69.51 -45.46 -11.83
N LEU A 218 68.43 -45.88 -12.51
CA LEU A 218 68.45 -46.98 -13.48
C LEU A 218 69.31 -46.68 -14.71
N ASP A 219 69.20 -45.47 -15.26
CA ASP A 219 70.03 -45.03 -16.39
C ASP A 219 71.53 -45.08 -16.04
N ASP A 220 71.89 -44.70 -14.81
CA ASP A 220 73.26 -44.78 -14.34
C ASP A 220 73.71 -46.24 -14.10
N GLU A 221 72.85 -47.11 -13.57
CA GLU A 221 73.15 -48.55 -13.46
C GLU A 221 73.37 -49.19 -14.84
N ILE A 222 72.55 -48.85 -15.83
CA ILE A 222 72.68 -49.34 -17.21
C ILE A 222 74.03 -48.93 -17.79
N LYS A 223 74.43 -47.65 -17.66
CA LYS A 223 75.74 -47.17 -18.14
C LYS A 223 76.91 -47.93 -17.49
N GLU A 224 76.85 -48.19 -16.19
CA GLU A 224 77.90 -48.96 -15.51
C GLU A 224 77.95 -50.43 -15.96
N ARG A 225 76.78 -51.06 -16.18
CA ARG A 225 76.69 -52.40 -16.76
C ARG A 225 77.25 -52.47 -18.17
N GLU A 226 76.96 -51.48 -19.02
CA GLU A 226 77.50 -51.38 -20.38
C GLU A 226 79.03 -51.26 -20.37
N LYS A 227 79.60 -50.38 -19.53
CA LYS A 227 81.05 -50.25 -19.36
C LYS A 227 81.68 -51.58 -18.93
N MET A 228 81.08 -52.25 -17.95
CA MET A 228 81.57 -53.54 -17.46
C MET A 228 81.50 -54.61 -18.56
N GLY A 229 80.42 -54.63 -19.35
CA GLY A 229 80.25 -55.48 -20.52
C GLY A 229 81.39 -55.30 -21.53
N GLN A 230 81.73 -54.05 -21.87
CA GLN A 230 82.86 -53.73 -22.77
C GLN A 230 84.21 -54.21 -22.23
N VAL A 231 84.43 -54.11 -20.91
CA VAL A 231 85.65 -54.62 -20.27
C VAL A 231 85.75 -56.14 -20.41
N TRP A 232 84.63 -56.85 -20.18
CA TRP A 232 84.57 -58.31 -20.34
C TRP A 232 84.76 -58.75 -21.78
N GLU A 233 84.17 -58.03 -22.74
CA GLU A 233 84.30 -58.30 -24.16
C GLU A 233 85.77 -58.22 -24.62
N LYS A 234 86.47 -57.13 -24.26
CA LYS A 234 87.92 -56.98 -24.52
C LYS A 234 88.74 -58.11 -23.92
N ARG A 235 88.44 -58.49 -22.67
CA ARG A 235 89.14 -59.58 -21.99
C ARG A 235 88.91 -60.94 -22.67
N TRP A 236 87.71 -61.17 -23.17
CA TRP A 236 87.42 -62.37 -23.96
C TRP A 236 88.14 -62.38 -25.31
N GLU A 237 88.20 -61.24 -26.01
CA GLU A 237 88.97 -61.09 -27.25
C GLU A 237 90.47 -61.33 -27.03
N GLU A 238 91.04 -60.88 -25.90
CA GLU A 238 92.42 -61.19 -25.50
C GLU A 238 92.62 -62.69 -25.29
N ILE A 239 91.76 -63.34 -24.50
CA ILE A 239 91.85 -64.78 -24.27
C ILE A 239 91.76 -65.57 -25.58
N LEU A 240 90.83 -65.21 -26.48
CA LEU A 240 90.69 -65.89 -27.78
C LEU A 240 91.97 -65.74 -28.63
N ARG A 241 92.58 -64.56 -28.61
CA ARG A 241 93.84 -64.28 -29.32
C ARG A 241 95.01 -65.10 -28.74
N GLU A 242 95.16 -65.13 -27.42
CA GLU A 242 96.17 -65.96 -26.74
C GLU A 242 96.00 -67.45 -27.09
N LEU A 243 94.75 -67.92 -27.16
CA LEU A 243 94.43 -69.31 -27.52
C LEU A 243 94.78 -69.63 -28.98
N GLU A 244 94.59 -68.67 -29.88
CA GLU A 244 94.95 -68.79 -31.30
C GLU A 244 96.48 -68.75 -31.51
N GLU A 245 97.21 -67.94 -30.74
CA GLU A 245 98.67 -67.94 -30.69
C GLU A 245 99.23 -69.28 -30.16
N LEU A 246 98.68 -69.80 -29.05
CA LEU A 246 99.02 -71.12 -28.49
C LEU A 246 98.79 -72.26 -29.47
N LYS A 247 97.69 -72.19 -30.23
CA LYS A 247 97.39 -73.16 -31.28
C LYS A 247 98.39 -73.09 -32.43
N SER A 248 98.83 -71.88 -32.78
CA SER A 248 99.82 -71.64 -33.84
C SER A 248 101.22 -72.13 -33.43
N SER A 249 101.64 -71.89 -32.18
CA SER A 249 102.93 -72.36 -31.66
C SER A 249 103.02 -73.89 -31.60
N HIS A 250 101.94 -74.58 -31.20
CA HIS A 250 101.86 -76.05 -31.27
C HIS A 250 101.91 -76.59 -32.71
N GLN A 251 101.44 -75.82 -33.69
CA GLN A 251 101.47 -76.20 -35.11
C GLN A 251 102.86 -75.98 -35.75
N GLU A 252 103.66 -75.04 -35.23
CA GLU A 252 105.07 -74.86 -35.61
C GLU A 252 106.00 -75.89 -34.95
N GLU A 253 105.81 -76.22 -33.67
CA GLU A 253 106.57 -77.31 -33.00
C GLU A 253 106.27 -78.68 -33.63
N GLY A 254 105.05 -78.92 -34.10
CA GLY A 254 104.69 -80.09 -34.89
C GLY A 254 105.35 -80.16 -36.28
N LYS A 255 105.83 -79.03 -36.82
CA LYS A 255 106.58 -78.98 -38.10
C LYS A 255 108.09 -79.04 -37.91
N GLU A 256 108.64 -78.51 -36.81
CA GLU A 256 110.06 -78.66 -36.46
C GLU A 256 110.40 -80.11 -36.06
N THR A 257 109.54 -80.77 -35.29
CA THR A 257 109.72 -82.20 -34.97
C THR A 257 109.60 -83.12 -36.19
N ALA A 258 108.93 -82.68 -37.27
CA ALA A 258 108.88 -83.40 -38.54
C ALA A 258 110.10 -83.13 -39.46
N LYS A 259 110.91 -82.09 -39.20
CA LYS A 259 112.12 -81.76 -39.97
C LYS A 259 113.43 -82.31 -39.37
N VAL A 260 113.40 -82.79 -38.13
CA VAL A 260 114.57 -83.42 -37.47
C VAL A 260 114.60 -84.95 -37.70
N VAL A 261 113.68 -85.49 -38.52
CA VAL A 261 113.55 -86.93 -38.85
C VAL A 261 113.77 -87.21 -40.34
N GLU A 262 114.32 -86.27 -41.13
CA GLU A 262 114.81 -86.52 -42.50
C GLU A 262 116.31 -86.19 -42.61
#